data_AF-A0A023BZF0-F1
#
_entry.id   AF-A0A023BZF0-F1
#
_cell.length_a   1.000
_cell.length_b   1.000
_cell.length_c   1.000
_cell.angle_alpha   90.00
_cell.angle_beta   90.00
_cell.angle_gamma   90.00
#
_symmetry.space_group_name_H-M   'P 1'
#
loop_
_entity.id
_entity.type
_entity.pdbx_description
1 polymer ?
#
loop_
_entity_poly.entity_id
_entity_poly.type
_entity_poly.pdbx_seq_one_letter_code
_entity_poly.pdbx_strand_id
1 'polypeptide(L)' 'MKKSITISYIFLLLLTIISGIISGTINKNISFIILLLSALKFIGVSFYFMDLKKAHTFWKSIIIGYAIALIIIVLMI' A
#
# COMPACT_ATOMS: atom_id res chain seq x y z
N MET A 1 13.30 0.81 -16.69
CA MET A 1 13.42 1.12 -15.24
C MET A 1 12.94 2.52 -14.88
N LYS A 2 13.41 3.61 -15.51
CA LYS A 2 12.88 4.97 -15.21
C LYS A 2 11.36 5.11 -15.44
N LYS A 3 10.86 4.70 -16.62
CA LYS A 3 9.42 4.78 -16.95
C LYS A 3 8.50 4.02 -15.98
N SER A 4 8.89 2.83 -15.53
CA SER A 4 8.11 2.02 -14.58
C SER A 4 8.06 2.63 -13.19
N ILE A 5 9.14 3.30 -12.76
CA ILE A 5 9.18 4.05 -11.49
C ILE A 5 8.27 5.28 -11.59
N THR A 6 8.33 6.03 -12.68
CA THR A 6 7.47 7.21 -12.89
C THR A 6 5.99 6.85 -12.89
N ILE A 7 5.60 5.76 -13.56
CA ILE A 7 4.21 5.25 -13.56
C ILE A 7 3.77 4.87 -12.14
N SER A 8 4.62 4.16 -11.40
CA SER A 8 4.32 3.73 -10.03
C SER A 8 4.20 4.92 -9.08
N TYR A 9 5.02 5.96 -9.27
CA TYR A 9 4.95 7.20 -8.52
C TYR A 9 3.63 7.96 -8.76
N ILE A 10 3.22 8.10 -10.03
CA ILE A 10 1.94 8.72 -10.39
C ILE A 10 0.77 7.94 -9.79
N PHE A 11 0.83 6.61 -9.85
CA PHE A 11 -0.17 5.75 -9.22
C PHE A 11 -0.27 5.98 -7.71
N LEU A 12 0.85 6.01 -6.99
CA LEU A 12 0.89 6.26 -5.54
C LEU A 12 0.37 7.67 -5.17
N LEU A 13 0.66 8.69 -6.00
CA LEU A 13 0.12 10.03 -5.83
C LEU A 13 -1.40 10.04 -5.96
N LEU A 14 -1.95 9.37 -6.98
CA LEU A 14 -3.39 9.21 -7.16
C LEU A 14 -4.03 8.54 -5.94
N LEU A 15 -3.48 7.43 -5.44
CA LEU A 15 -3.97 6.79 -4.22
C LEU A 15 -3.93 7.73 -3.01
N THR A 16 -2.99 8.66 -2.96
CA THR A 16 -2.85 9.63 -1.85
C THR A 16 -3.94 10.70 -1.90
N ILE A 17 -4.20 11.26 -3.07
CA ILE A 17 -5.29 12.20 -3.28
C ILE A 17 -6.63 11.54 -2.96
N ILE A 18 -6.85 10.32 -3.46
CA ILE A 18 -8.08 9.55 -3.19
C ILE A 18 -8.25 9.31 -1.69
N SER A 19 -7.20 8.87 -0.97
CA SER A 19 -7.30 8.69 0.48
C SER A 19 -7.63 9.97 1.24
N GLY A 20 -7.08 11.12 0.79
CA GLY A 20 -7.36 12.42 1.40
C GLY A 20 -8.82 12.83 1.23
N ILE A 21 -9.37 12.69 0.02
CA ILE A 21 -10.78 12.99 -0.28
C ILE A 21 -11.71 12.09 0.54
N ILE A 22 -11.42 10.79 0.60
CA ILE A 22 -12.24 9.82 1.34
C ILE A 22 -12.19 10.10 2.85
N SER A 23 -11.06 10.57 3.39
CA SER A 23 -10.92 10.82 4.83
C SER A 23 -11.88 11.88 5.40
N GLY A 24 -12.37 12.80 4.55
CA GLY A 24 -13.33 13.83 4.95
C GLY A 24 -14.78 13.33 5.06
N THR A 25 -15.06 12.08 4.71
CA THR A 25 -16.42 11.52 4.78
C THR A 25 -16.70 10.95 6.19
N ILE A 26 -17.95 11.01 6.68
CA ILE A 26 -18.32 10.67 8.09
C ILE A 26 -18.74 9.18 8.24
N ASN A 27 -18.60 8.37 7.19
CA ASN A 27 -19.05 6.99 7.18
C ASN A 27 -18.15 6.05 8.04
N LYS A 28 -18.76 5.22 8.88
CA LYS A 28 -18.08 4.28 9.78
C LYS A 28 -17.14 3.29 9.06
N ASN A 29 -17.43 2.98 7.79
CA ASN A 29 -16.64 2.02 7.01
C ASN A 29 -15.40 2.63 6.34
N ILE A 30 -15.18 3.94 6.45
CA ILE A 30 -14.07 4.63 5.79
C ILE A 30 -12.72 4.19 6.33
N SER A 31 -12.61 3.95 7.63
CA SER A 31 -11.36 3.49 8.26
C SER A 31 -10.84 2.20 7.61
N PHE A 32 -11.75 1.26 7.28
CA PHE A 32 -11.39 0.03 6.58
C PHE A 32 -10.87 0.30 5.16
N ILE A 33 -11.52 1.21 4.43
CA ILE A 33 -11.11 1.61 3.08
C ILE A 33 -9.74 2.27 3.10
N ILE A 34 -9.49 3.16 4.07
CA ILE A 34 -8.19 3.83 4.24
C ILE A 34 -7.10 2.81 4.59
N LEU A 35 -7.39 1.83 5.44
CA LEU A 35 -6.48 0.75 5.78
C LEU A 35 -6.10 -0.07 4.54
N LEU A 36 -7.08 -0.43 3.71
CA LEU A 36 -6.86 -1.13 2.44
C LEU A 36 -6.01 -0.30 1.47
N LEU A 37 -6.31 1.01 1.34
CA LEU A 37 -5.51 1.93 0.53
C LEU A 37 -4.07 2.05 1.04
N SER A 38 -3.88 2.04 2.36
CA SER A 38 -2.54 2.06 2.98
C SER A 38 -1.74 0.80 2.63
N ALA A 39 -2.37 -0.38 2.74
CA ALA A 39 -1.74 -1.64 2.37
C ALA A 39 -1.35 -1.70 0.88
N LEU A 40 -2.21 -1.22 -0.02
CA LEU A 40 -1.93 -1.11 -1.45
C LEU A 40 -0.73 -0.18 -1.72
N LYS A 41 -0.66 0.97 -1.05
CA LYS A 41 0.48 1.88 -1.17
C LYS A 41 1.77 1.22 -0.68
N PHE A 42 1.73 0.53 0.47
CA PHE A 42 2.88 -0.17 1.02
C PHE A 42 3.43 -1.19 0.01
N ILE A 43 2.57 -2.06 -0.54
CA ILE A 43 2.98 -3.05 -1.55
C ILE A 43 3.56 -2.36 -2.79
N GLY A 44 2.92 -1.28 -3.27
CA GLY A 44 3.41 -0.49 -4.40
C GLY A 44 4.82 0.06 -4.17
N VAL A 45 5.07 0.64 -2.99
CA VAL A 45 6.39 1.16 -2.61
C VAL A 45 7.41 0.01 -2.51
N SER A 46 7.07 -1.06 -1.81
CA SER A 46 7.96 -2.21 -1.64
C SER A 46 8.38 -2.80 -2.99
N PHE A 47 7.45 -3.15 -3.87
CA PHE A 47 7.80 -3.81 -5.13
C PHE A 47 8.51 -2.91 -6.14
N TYR A 48 8.21 -1.61 -6.19
CA TYR A 48 8.72 -0.71 -7.24
C TYR A 48 9.86 0.21 -6.81
N PHE A 49 9.97 0.56 -5.52
CA PHE A 49 11.01 1.46 -5.01
C PHE A 49 12.08 0.74 -4.19
N MET A 50 11.74 -0.36 -3.51
CA MET A 50 12.71 -1.19 -2.80
C MET A 50 13.28 -2.33 -3.67
N ASP A 51 13.08 -2.26 -4.99
CA ASP A 51 13.56 -3.24 -5.99
C ASP A 51 13.20 -4.71 -5.67
N LEU A 52 12.16 -4.95 -4.87
CA LEU A 52 11.72 -6.29 -4.47
C LEU A 52 11.32 -7.19 -5.63
N LYS A 53 11.00 -6.62 -6.79
CA LYS A 53 10.82 -7.40 -8.02
C LYS A 53 12.02 -8.28 -8.36
N LYS A 54 13.24 -7.80 -8.08
CA LYS A 54 14.51 -8.51 -8.31
C LYS A 54 14.95 -9.37 -7.11
N ALA A 55 14.31 -9.21 -5.97
CA ALA A 55 14.66 -9.94 -4.76
C ALA A 55 14.21 -11.41 -4.82
N HIS A 56 14.85 -12.24 -4.01
CA HIS A 56 14.46 -13.63 -3.80
C HIS A 56 12.99 -13.74 -3.33
N THR A 57 12.35 -14.84 -3.71
CA THR A 57 10.95 -15.13 -3.36
C THR A 57 10.71 -15.06 -1.85
N PHE A 58 11.72 -15.41 -1.04
CA PHE A 58 11.69 -15.28 0.42
C PHE A 58 11.41 -13.85 0.91
N TRP A 59 12.05 -12.85 0.31
CA TRP A 59 11.81 -11.44 0.68
C TRP A 59 10.43 -10.96 0.23
N LYS A 60 10.00 -11.43 -0.95
CA LYS A 60 8.66 -11.12 -1.46
C LYS A 60 7.56 -11.66 -0.53
N SER A 61 7.71 -12.90 -0.04
CA SER A 61 6.73 -13.50 0.87
C SER A 61 6.72 -12.85 2.24
N ILE A 62 7.88 -12.52 2.81
CA ILE A 62 7.98 -11.83 4.11
C ILE A 62 7.25 -10.50 4.12
N ILE A 63 7.38 -9.69 3.07
CA ILE A 63 6.73 -8.38 3.00
C ILE A 63 5.21 -8.49 2.84
N ILE A 64 4.74 -9.48 2.10
CA ILE A 64 3.30 -9.77 2.01
C ILE A 64 2.78 -10.23 3.38
N GLY A 65 3.51 -11.13 4.05
CA GLY A 65 3.16 -11.58 5.41
C GLY A 65 3.13 -10.44 6.42
N TYR A 66 4.11 -9.54 6.37
CA TYR A 66 4.15 -8.33 7.19
C TYR A 66 2.94 -7.42 6.93
N ALA A 67 2.59 -7.17 5.66
CA ALA A 67 1.44 -6.35 5.32
C ALA A 67 0.13 -6.95 5.87
N ILE A 68 -0.05 -8.27 5.74
CA ILE A 68 -1.22 -8.98 6.27
C ILE A 68 -1.26 -8.88 7.80
N ALA A 69 -0.14 -9.15 8.48
CA ALA A 69 -0.05 -9.06 9.93
C ALA A 69 -0.41 -7.65 10.42
N LEU A 70 0.08 -6.61 9.75
CA LEU A 70 -0.22 -5.22 10.08
C LEU A 70 -1.73 -4.93 9.95
N ILE A 71 -2.37 -5.36 8.86
CA ILE A 71 -3.82 -5.20 8.68
C ILE A 71 -4.59 -5.89 9.81
N ILE A 72 -4.22 -7.12 10.16
CA ILE A 72 -4.89 -7.88 11.22
C ILE A 72 -4.74 -7.15 12.56
N ILE A 73 -3.52 -6.74 12.92
CA ILE A 73 -3.25 -6.03 14.17
C ILE A 73 -4.09 -4.75 14.27
N VAL A 74 -4.15 -3.97 13.19
CA VAL A 74 -4.95 -2.72 13.18
C VAL A 74 -6.45 -3.00 13.27
N LEU A 75 -6.95 -4.11 12.72
CA LEU A 75 -8.36 -4.50 12.85
C LEU A 75 -8.72 -5.04 14.23
N MET A 76 -7.75 -5.50 15.01
CA MET A 76 -7.95 -6.01 16.37
C MET A 76 -7.98 -4.91 17.43
N ILE A 77 -7.50 -3.70 17.10
CA ILE A 77 -7.51 -2.50 17.95
C ILE A 77 -8.82 -1.75 17.75
#